data_AF-A0A1D7XKN7-F1
#
_entry.id   AF-A0A1D7XKN7-F1
#
_cell.length_a   1.000
_cell.length_b   1.000
_cell.length_c   1.000
_cell.angle_alpha   90.00
_cell.angle_beta   90.00
_cell.angle_gamma   90.00
#
_symmetry.space_group_name_H-M   'P 1'
#
loop_
_entity.id
_entity.type
_entity.pdbx_description
1 polymer ?
#
loop_
_entity_poly.entity_id
_entity_poly.type
_entity_poly.pdbx_seq_one_letter_code
_entity_poly.pdbx_strand_id
1 'polypeptide(L)' 'MSQTELIEQCKYLIEFYGTTQQFIAKNIGVSRNTISLFLKRERQLAPTLELKLEQFLKERIK' A
#
# COMPACT_ATOMS: atom_id res chain seq x y z
N MET A 1 11.59 1.86 2.31
CA MET A 1 11.07 2.84 1.32
C MET A 1 10.46 4.03 2.08
N SER A 2 10.46 5.22 1.50
CA SER A 2 9.69 6.37 2.00
C SER A 2 8.18 6.17 1.78
N GLN A 3 7.33 6.87 2.54
CA GLN A 3 5.87 6.80 2.34
C GLN A 3 5.44 7.24 0.93
N THR A 4 6.14 8.22 0.34
CA THR A 4 5.88 8.63 -1.04
C THR A 4 6.15 7.49 -2.02
N GLU A 5 7.27 6.78 -1.89
CA GLU A 5 7.58 5.62 -2.73
C GLU A 5 6.56 4.49 -2.54
N LEU A 6 6.14 4.22 -1.30
CA LEU A 6 5.11 3.22 -1.01
C LEU A 6 3.77 3.55 -1.69
N ILE A 7 3.38 4.84 -1.71
CA ILE A 7 2.16 5.29 -2.40
C ILE A 7 2.28 5.05 -3.90
N GLU A 8 3.38 5.44 -4.52
CA GLU A 8 3.56 5.28 -5.97
C GLU A 8 3.63 3.79 -6.36
N GLN A 9 4.27 2.94 -5.55
CA GLN A 9 4.29 1.50 -5.76
C GLN A 9 2.90 0.85 -5.60
N CYS A 10 2.10 1.32 -4.63
CA CYS A 10 0.71 0.87 -4.51
C CYS A 10 -0.14 1.25 -5.71
N LYS A 11 0.00 2.48 -6.23
CA LYS A 11 -0.71 2.92 -7.44
C LYS A 11 -0.28 2.08 -8.64
N TYR A 12 1.02 1.86 -8.80
CA TYR A 12 1.55 1.00 -9.86
C TYR A 12 0.98 -0.41 -9.79
N LEU A 13 0.94 -1.03 -8.60
CA LEU A 13 0.33 -2.34 -8.41
C LEU A 13 -1.15 -2.38 -8.79
N ILE A 14 -1.91 -1.32 -8.46
CA ILE A 14 -3.33 -1.21 -8.78
C ILE A 14 -3.54 -1.07 -10.30
N GLU A 15 -2.82 -0.16 -10.93
CA GLU A 15 -3.02 0.21 -12.33
C GLU A 15 -2.46 -0.84 -13.29
N PHE A 16 -1.25 -1.34 -13.04
CA PHE A 16 -0.57 -2.27 -13.95
C PHE A 16 -1.02 -3.72 -13.76
N TYR A 17 -1.15 -4.17 -12.50
CA TYR A 17 -1.51 -5.56 -12.20
C TYR A 17 -3.02 -5.76 -11.96
N GLY A 18 -3.84 -4.70 -12.06
CA GLY A 18 -5.29 -4.78 -11.85
C GLY A 18 -5.69 -5.13 -10.40
N THR A 19 -4.83 -4.83 -9.43
CA THR A 19 -5.08 -5.11 -8.01
C THR A 19 -6.04 -4.08 -7.40
N THR A 20 -6.71 -4.44 -6.28
CA THR A 20 -7.61 -3.52 -5.57
C THR A 20 -7.02 -3.04 -4.24
N GLN A 21 -7.44 -1.85 -3.79
CA GLN A 21 -7.11 -1.35 -2.45
C GLN A 21 -7.56 -2.32 -1.33
N GLN A 22 -8.68 -3.03 -1.54
CA GLN A 22 -9.18 -4.04 -0.59
C GLN A 22 -8.22 -5.22 -0.45
N PHE A 23 -7.64 -5.66 -1.58
CA PHE A 23 -6.65 -6.74 -1.57
C PHE A 23 -5.38 -6.34 -0.81
N ILE A 24 -4.84 -5.16 -1.08
CA ILE A 24 -3.67 -4.63 -0.36
C ILE A 24 -3.97 -4.55 1.15
N ALA A 25 -5.12 -3.96 1.50
CA ALA A 25 -5.54 -3.79 2.89
C ALA A 25 -5.64 -5.13 3.64
N LYS A 26 -6.24 -6.15 3.00
CA LYS A 26 -6.37 -7.50 3.57
C LYS A 26 -5.00 -8.13 3.85
N ASN A 27 -4.03 -7.96 2.95
CA ASN A 27 -2.70 -8.57 3.10
C ASN A 27 -1.87 -7.92 4.22
N ILE A 28 -2.04 -6.62 4.45
CA ILE A 28 -1.29 -5.91 5.50
C ILE A 28 -2.07 -5.76 6.82
N GLY A 29 -3.32 -6.25 6.88
CA GLY A 29 -4.13 -6.29 8.09
C GLY A 29 -4.75 -4.94 8.48
N VAL A 30 -5.18 -4.14 7.51
CA VAL A 30 -5.84 -2.83 7.74
C VAL A 30 -7.18 -2.75 7.02
N SER A 31 -7.96 -1.72 7.32
CA SER A 31 -9.17 -1.43 6.56
C SER A 31 -8.86 -0.85 5.18
N ARG A 32 -9.72 -1.09 4.18
CA ARG A 32 -9.63 -0.46 2.85
C ARG A 32 -9.53 1.06 2.94
N ASN A 33 -10.28 1.66 3.89
CA ASN A 33 -10.28 3.10 4.08
C ASN A 33 -8.89 3.61 4.50
N THR A 34 -8.15 2.83 5.30
CA THR A 34 -6.76 3.18 5.67
C THR A 34 -5.88 3.29 4.43
N ILE A 35 -5.97 2.32 3.50
CA ILE A 35 -5.26 2.39 2.22
C ILE A 35 -5.75 3.58 1.39
N SER A 36 -7.05 3.82 1.32
CA SER A 36 -7.61 4.93 0.53
C SER A 36 -7.08 6.29 1.00
N LEU A 37 -7.10 6.55 2.31
CA LEU A 37 -6.58 7.78 2.91
C LEU A 37 -5.06 7.90 2.72
N PHE A 38 -4.33 6.80 2.85
CA PHE A 38 -2.89 6.75 2.63
C PHE A 38 -2.53 7.13 1.19
N LEU A 39 -3.20 6.54 0.19
CA LEU A 39 -2.96 6.84 -1.22
C LEU A 39 -3.28 8.29 -1.59
N LYS A 40 -4.24 8.91 -0.90
CA LYS A 40 -4.58 10.33 -1.03
C LYS A 40 -3.67 11.28 -0.24
N ARG A 41 -2.70 10.74 0.51
CA ARG A 41 -1.81 11.50 1.42
C ARG A 41 -2.57 12.19 2.56
N GLU A 42 -3.80 11.75 2.85
CA GLU A 42 -4.64 12.26 3.94
C GLU A 42 -4.31 11.58 5.27
N ARG A 43 -3.54 10.47 5.23
CA ARG A 43 -3.11 9.73 6.42
C ARG A 43 -1.71 9.16 6.22
N GLN A 44 -0.88 9.26 7.25
CA GLN A 44 0.39 8.54 7.31
C GLN A 44 0.22 7.15 7.93
N LEU A 45 0.99 6.17 7.46
CA LEU A 45 1.03 4.85 8.09
C LEU A 45 1.95 4.87 9.31
N ALA A 46 1.64 4.02 10.29
CA ALA A 46 2.56 3.76 11.39
C ALA A 46 3.75 2.94 10.86
N PRO A 47 4.96 3.06 11.44
CA PRO A 47 6.16 2.36 10.95
C PRO A 47 5.99 0.84 10.81
N THR A 48 5.23 0.21 11.69
CA THR A 48 4.94 -1.24 11.62
C THR A 48 4.10 -1.61 10.40
N LEU A 49 3.20 -0.74 9.95
CA LEU A 49 2.39 -0.93 8.75
C LEU A 49 3.16 -0.60 7.48
N GLU A 50 4.07 0.39 7.53
CA GLU A 50 4.98 0.69 6.42
C GLU A 50 5.85 -0.52 6.08
N LEU A 51 6.44 -1.16 7.10
CA LEU A 51 7.26 -2.37 6.90
C LEU A 51 6.46 -3.51 6.27
N LYS A 52 5.23 -3.76 6.75
CA LYS A 52 4.35 -4.77 6.17
C LYS A 52 4.00 -4.46 4.72
N LEU A 53 3.70 -3.20 4.42
CA LEU A 53 3.38 -2.77 3.07
C LEU A 53 4.59 -2.87 2.15
N GLU A 54 5.77 -2.48 2.61
CA GLU A 54 7.01 -2.61 1.86
C GLU A 54 7.33 -4.06 1.51
N GLN A 55 7.23 -4.97 2.48
CA GLN A 55 7.42 -6.42 2.24
C GLN A 55 6.42 -6.95 1.21
N PHE A 56 5.12 -6.64 1.41
CA PHE A 56 4.07 -7.02 0.48
C PHE A 56 4.33 -6.53 -0.96
N LEU A 57 4.78 -5.28 -1.13
CA LEU A 57 5.07 -4.71 -2.45
C LEU A 57 6.30 -5.39 -3.09
N LYS A 58 7.38 -5.61 -2.34
CA LYS A 58 8.58 -6.30 -2.85
C LYS A 58 8.31 -7.73 -3.32
N GLU A 59 7.37 -8.43 -2.70
CA GLU A 59 6.98 -9.78 -3.11
C GLU A 59 6.16 -9.82 -4.41
N ARG A 60 5.51 -8.71 -4.77
CA ARG A 60 4.55 -8.63 -5.87
C ARG A 60 5.09 -7.89 -7.09
N ILE A 61 5.94 -6.91 -6.88
CA ILE A 61 6.51 -6.06 -7.92
C ILE A 61 7.94 -6.55 -8.18
N LYS A 62 8.15 -7.13 -9.35
CA LYS A 62 9.46 -7.61 -9.83
C LYS A 62 10.10 -6.61 -10.77
#